data_AF-A0AAW2U4K2-F1
#
_entry.id   AF-A0AAW2U4K2-F1
#
_cell.length_a   1.000
_cell.length_b   1.000
_cell.length_c   1.000
_cell.angle_alpha   90.00
_cell.angle_beta   90.00
_cell.angle_gamma   90.00
#
_symmetry.space_group_name_H-M   'P 1'
#
loop_
_entity.id
_entity.type
_entity.pdbx_description
1 polymer ?
#
loop_
_entity_poly.entity_id
_entity_poly.type
_entity_poly.pdbx_seq_one_letter_code
_entity_poly.pdbx_strand_id
1 'polypeptide(L)'
;MHSEQRLRYAVSLFEKDALDWWETIPGSKNRPITLTWNDFLKEFADKYTPLVYRNRKKVEFLKLKQNELSVAGYELQFVRLSKYAPEEVSTDELRRDRFERGLRLEIREKIAIKPQSYSALLEAALRAEETSLERSSMKLNERNWWII
;
A
#
# COMPACT_ATOMS: atom_id res chain seq x y z
N MET A 1 17.12 23.48 17.03
CA MET A 1 17.33 22.69 18.27
C MET A 1 16.68 21.30 18.27
N HIS A 2 15.86 20.88 17.29
CA HIS A 2 15.07 19.64 17.41
C HIS A 2 15.65 18.37 16.77
N SER A 3 16.64 18.47 15.87
CA SER A 3 17.13 17.31 15.10
C SER A 3 18.00 16.36 15.94
N GLU A 4 18.90 16.88 16.77
CA GLU A 4 19.78 16.06 17.62
C GLU A 4 19.01 15.32 18.72
N GLN A 5 18.05 16.00 19.38
CA GLN A 5 17.19 15.39 20.40
C GLN A 5 16.34 14.24 19.82
N ARG A 6 15.80 14.42 18.60
CA ARG A 6 15.06 13.36 17.89
C ARG A 6 15.95 12.15 17.59
N LEU A 7 17.18 12.40 17.13
CA LEU A 7 18.14 11.33 16.86
C LEU A 7 18.45 10.53 18.14
N ARG A 8 18.79 11.23 19.23
CA ARG A 8 19.07 10.59 20.52
C ARG A 8 17.88 9.77 21.02
N TYR A 9 16.66 10.30 20.90
CA TYR A 9 15.45 9.59 21.27
C TYR A 9 15.24 8.33 20.40
N ALA A 10 15.33 8.44 19.08
CA ALA A 10 15.15 7.29 18.18
C ALA A 10 16.17 6.17 18.44
N VAL A 11 17.44 6.53 18.63
CA VAL A 11 18.51 5.58 18.96
C VAL A 11 18.28 4.93 20.32
N SER A 12 17.71 5.65 21.30
CA SER A 12 17.38 5.07 22.61
C SER A 12 16.28 4.01 22.58
N LEU A 13 15.50 3.94 21.48
CA LEU A 13 14.49 2.90 21.27
C LEU A 13 15.06 1.63 20.62
N PHE A 14 16.33 1.64 20.21
CA PHE A 14 16.96 0.46 19.64
C PHE A 14 17.35 -0.53 20.73
N GLU A 15 17.04 -1.79 20.49
CA GLU A 15 17.39 -2.91 21.35
C GLU A 15 18.03 -4.02 20.52
N LYS A 16 18.90 -4.81 21.14
CA LYS A 16 19.51 -6.02 20.56
C LYS A 16 20.16 -5.71 19.19
N ASP A 17 19.87 -6.52 18.18
CA ASP A 17 20.41 -6.44 16.82
C ASP A 17 20.31 -5.04 16.18
N ALA A 18 19.28 -4.25 16.51
CA ALA A 18 19.14 -2.89 15.99
C ALA A 18 20.15 -1.92 16.61
N LEU A 19 20.42 -2.07 17.92
CA LEU A 19 21.43 -1.29 18.60
C LEU A 19 22.83 -1.72 18.14
N ASP A 20 23.08 -3.03 18.08
CA ASP A 20 24.35 -3.60 17.61
C ASP A 20 24.68 -3.10 16.19
N TRP A 21 23.69 -3.08 15.30
CA TRP A 21 23.85 -2.51 13.96
C TRP A 21 24.17 -1.01 14.00
N TRP A 22 23.39 -0.21 14.74
CA TRP A 22 23.60 1.24 14.80
C TRP A 22 25.00 1.62 15.30
N GLU A 23 25.51 0.83 16.24
CA GLU A 23 26.87 0.97 16.77
C GLU A 23 27.99 0.69 15.76
N THR A 24 27.70 0.01 14.64
CA THR A 24 28.65 -0.18 13.53
C THR A 24 28.78 1.05 12.62
N ILE A 25 27.84 1.99 12.67
CA ILE A 25 27.81 3.15 11.79
C ILE A 25 28.89 4.17 12.20
N PRO A 26 29.77 4.61 11.28
CA PRO A 26 30.78 5.62 11.58
C PRO A 26 30.16 6.90 12.17
N GLY A 27 30.67 7.33 13.33
CA GLY A 27 30.20 8.53 14.01
C GLY A 27 28.98 8.37 14.92
N SER A 28 28.37 7.17 14.99
CA SER A 28 27.26 6.89 15.91
C SER A 28 27.69 6.90 17.39
N LYS A 29 28.96 6.53 17.65
CA LYS A 29 29.58 6.54 18.99
C LYS A 29 30.26 7.86 19.36
N ASN A 30 30.31 8.83 18.45
CA ASN A 30 30.97 10.11 18.74
C ASN A 30 30.28 10.84 19.91
N ARG A 31 31.07 11.61 20.65
CA ARG A 31 30.61 12.48 21.74
C ARG A 31 31.23 13.87 21.52
N PRO A 32 30.47 14.86 21.00
CA PRO A 32 29.06 14.79 20.60
C PRO A 32 28.82 13.95 19.35
N ILE A 33 27.57 13.48 19.15
CA ILE A 33 27.18 12.74 17.95
C ILE A 33 27.32 13.68 16.74
N THR A 34 28.05 13.24 15.72
CA THR A 34 28.28 14.02 14.50
C THR A 34 27.25 13.74 13.40
N LEU A 35 26.48 12.66 13.55
CA LEU A 35 25.42 12.28 12.62
C LEU A 35 24.20 13.18 12.79
N THR A 36 23.60 13.57 11.66
CA THR A 36 22.33 14.29 11.63
C THR A 36 21.14 13.32 11.62
N TRP A 37 19.94 13.85 11.83
CA TRP A 37 18.70 13.10 11.65
C TRP A 37 18.57 12.51 10.23
N ASN A 38 19.05 13.23 9.21
CA ASN A 38 19.00 12.76 7.83
C ASN A 38 19.98 11.60 7.58
N ASP A 39 21.16 11.63 8.19
CA ASP A 39 22.11 10.51 8.12
C ASP A 39 21.52 9.26 8.76
N PHE A 40 20.89 9.40 9.94
CA PHE A 40 20.15 8.31 10.57
C PHE A 40 19.05 7.74 9.67
N LEU A 41 18.19 8.60 9.10
CA LEU A 41 17.13 8.15 8.22
C LEU A 41 17.66 7.41 6.99
N LYS A 42 18.80 7.86 6.45
CA LYS A 42 19.48 7.21 5.33
C LYS A 42 20.01 5.83 5.72
N GLU A 43 20.81 5.73 6.79
CA GLU A 43 21.35 4.46 7.26
C GLU A 43 20.24 3.45 7.63
N PHE A 44 19.22 3.93 8.32
CA PHE A 44 18.05 3.13 8.69
C PHE A 44 17.29 2.64 7.45
N ALA A 45 17.07 3.53 6.48
CA ALA A 45 16.46 3.18 5.21
C ALA A 45 17.28 2.13 4.44
N ASP A 46 18.60 2.30 4.37
CA ASP A 46 19.48 1.40 3.63
C ASP A 46 19.53 0.00 4.27
N LYS A 47 19.52 -0.08 5.61
CA LYS A 47 19.48 -1.36 6.34
C LYS A 47 18.14 -2.07 6.25
N TYR A 48 17.03 -1.36 6.52
CA TYR A 48 15.73 -1.99 6.76
C TYR A 48 14.75 -1.86 5.59
N THR A 49 14.99 -0.91 4.68
CA THR A 49 14.16 -0.72 3.48
C THR A 49 15.05 -0.49 2.25
N PRO A 50 15.96 -1.43 1.93
CA PRO A 50 16.95 -1.24 0.88
C PRO A 50 16.29 -0.94 -0.47
N LEU A 51 16.99 -0.24 -1.35
CA LEU A 51 16.47 0.18 -2.66
C LEU A 51 15.91 -1.00 -3.47
N VAL A 52 16.57 -2.16 -3.43
CA VAL A 52 16.09 -3.40 -4.09
C VAL A 52 14.71 -3.82 -3.56
N TYR A 53 14.49 -3.74 -2.25
CA TYR A 53 13.19 -4.04 -1.64
C TYR A 53 12.13 -3.02 -2.07
N ARG A 54 12.47 -1.71 -2.05
CA ARG A 54 11.56 -0.64 -2.51
C ARG A 54 11.16 -0.83 -3.97
N ASN A 55 12.13 -1.13 -4.84
CA ASN A 55 11.90 -1.39 -6.26
C ASN A 55 11.02 -2.61 -6.47
N ARG A 56 11.25 -3.70 -5.73
CA ARG A 56 10.37 -4.88 -5.76
C ARG A 56 8.94 -4.52 -5.35
N LYS A 57 8.76 -3.74 -4.29
CA LYS A 57 7.44 -3.28 -3.84
C LYS A 57 6.76 -2.34 -4.84
N LYS A 58 7.51 -1.47 -5.50
CA LYS A 58 7.01 -0.65 -6.62
C LYS A 58 6.54 -1.52 -7.77
N VAL A 59 7.30 -2.53 -8.19
CA VAL A 59 6.88 -3.48 -9.23
C VAL A 59 5.63 -4.26 -8.82
N GLU A 60 5.53 -4.67 -7.56
CA GLU A 60 4.35 -5.32 -6.98
C GLU A 60 3.12 -4.40 -7.10
N PHE A 61 3.25 -3.11 -6.77
CA PHE A 61 2.19 -2.12 -6.95
C PHE A 61 1.81 -1.89 -8.42
N LEU A 62 2.79 -1.85 -9.32
CA LEU A 62 2.59 -1.70 -10.78
C LEU A 62 1.83 -2.87 -11.40
N LYS A 63 2.01 -4.07 -10.84
CA LYS A 63 1.34 -5.30 -11.29
C LYS A 63 0.08 -5.62 -10.49
N LEU A 64 -0.26 -4.83 -9.47
CA LEU A 64 -1.39 -5.13 -8.59
C LEU A 64 -2.70 -5.12 -9.37
N LYS A 65 -3.41 -6.25 -9.30
CA LYS A 65 -4.75 -6.47 -9.85
C LYS A 65 -5.64 -7.01 -8.72
N GLN A 66 -6.94 -6.81 -8.85
CA GLN A 66 -7.93 -7.34 -7.92
C GLN A 66 -7.88 -8.88 -7.90
N ASN A 67 -7.82 -9.54 -9.07
CA ASN A 67 -7.85 -10.99 -9.19
C ASN A 67 -9.01 -11.59 -8.36
N GLU A 68 -8.75 -12.59 -7.53
CA GLU A 68 -9.72 -13.25 -6.64
C GLU A 68 -10.01 -12.47 -5.35
N LEU A 69 -9.41 -11.31 -5.15
CA LEU A 69 -9.70 -10.48 -3.97
C LEU A 69 -11.07 -9.81 -4.12
N SER A 70 -11.75 -9.64 -2.98
CA SER A 70 -12.83 -8.65 -2.90
C SER A 70 -12.29 -7.25 -3.20
N VAL A 71 -13.17 -6.33 -3.60
CA VAL A 71 -12.82 -4.93 -3.82
C VAL A 71 -12.17 -4.33 -2.56
N ALA A 72 -12.70 -4.65 -1.37
CA ALA A 72 -12.12 -4.22 -0.10
C ALA A 72 -10.71 -4.82 0.14
N GLY A 73 -10.51 -6.12 -0.17
CA GLY A 73 -9.20 -6.75 -0.06
C GLY A 73 -8.16 -6.15 -1.03
N TYR A 74 -8.61 -5.81 -2.24
CA TYR A 74 -7.80 -5.12 -3.23
C TYR A 74 -7.43 -3.69 -2.79
N GLU A 75 -8.38 -2.94 -2.25
CA GLU A 75 -8.19 -1.59 -1.67
C GLU A 75 -7.10 -1.58 -0.59
N LEU A 76 -7.16 -2.53 0.35
CA LEU A 76 -6.17 -2.64 1.41
C LEU A 76 -4.76 -2.88 0.87
N GLN A 77 -4.62 -3.75 -0.14
CA GLN A 77 -3.33 -3.97 -0.80
C GLN A 77 -2.87 -2.75 -1.59
N PHE A 78 -3.79 -2.08 -2.26
CA PHE A 78 -3.53 -0.86 -3.03
C PHE A 78 -2.97 0.24 -2.13
N VAL A 79 -3.64 0.56 -1.02
CA VAL A 79 -3.18 1.55 -0.04
C VAL A 79 -1.82 1.17 0.52
N ARG A 80 -1.66 -0.09 0.95
CA ARG A 80 -0.42 -0.59 1.55
C ARG A 80 0.79 -0.44 0.63
N LEU A 81 0.61 -0.69 -0.67
CA LEU A 81 1.67 -0.68 -1.66
C LEU A 81 1.89 0.69 -2.31
N SER A 82 0.88 1.57 -2.32
CA SER A 82 0.94 2.90 -2.94
C SER A 82 2.09 3.77 -2.43
N LYS A 83 2.49 3.62 -1.16
CA LYS A 83 3.63 4.33 -0.56
C LYS A 83 4.98 4.06 -1.25
N TYR A 84 5.10 2.99 -2.04
CA TYR A 84 6.32 2.64 -2.77
C TYR A 84 6.35 3.19 -4.20
N ALA A 85 5.26 3.80 -4.66
CA ALA A 85 5.15 4.42 -5.99
C ALA A 85 4.30 5.72 -5.90
N PRO A 86 4.73 6.72 -5.10
CA PRO A 86 3.96 7.93 -4.88
C PRO A 86 3.63 8.68 -6.18
N GLU A 87 4.48 8.58 -7.20
CA GLU A 87 4.27 9.18 -8.52
C GLU A 87 3.00 8.66 -9.22
N GLU A 88 2.63 7.41 -8.97
CA GLU A 88 1.47 6.74 -9.58
C GLU A 88 0.14 7.12 -8.91
N VAL A 89 0.19 7.76 -7.74
CA VAL A 89 -0.98 8.11 -6.91
C VAL A 89 -0.91 9.56 -6.40
N SER A 90 -0.09 10.38 -7.04
CA SER A 90 0.22 11.74 -6.59
C SER A 90 -0.96 12.70 -6.68
N THR A 91 -1.90 12.44 -7.59
CA THR A 91 -3.19 13.12 -7.69
C THR A 91 -4.34 12.13 -7.52
N ASP A 92 -5.53 12.65 -7.18
CA ASP A 92 -6.71 11.81 -7.05
C ASP A 92 -7.07 11.12 -8.37
N GLU A 93 -6.87 11.80 -9.50
CA GLU A 93 -7.10 11.25 -10.84
C GLU A 93 -6.15 10.08 -11.15
N LEU A 94 -4.85 10.23 -10.84
CA LEU A 94 -3.86 9.17 -11.02
C LEU A 94 -4.19 7.97 -10.13
N ARG A 95 -4.53 8.24 -8.88
CA ARG A 95 -4.93 7.21 -7.91
C ARG A 95 -6.17 6.45 -8.38
N ARG A 96 -7.22 7.17 -8.81
CA ARG A 96 -8.46 6.62 -9.36
C ARG A 96 -8.17 5.77 -10.59
N ASP A 97 -7.49 6.32 -11.59
CA ASP A 97 -7.24 5.62 -12.85
C ASP A 97 -6.35 4.37 -12.64
N ARG A 98 -5.41 4.42 -11.70
CA ARG A 98 -4.59 3.25 -11.36
C ARG A 98 -5.40 2.17 -10.63
N PHE A 99 -6.25 2.55 -9.69
CA PHE A 99 -7.15 1.61 -9.01
C PHE A 99 -8.11 0.97 -10.01
N GLU A 100 -8.72 1.77 -10.89
CA GLU A 100 -9.65 1.30 -11.93
C GLU A 100 -9.01 0.27 -12.85
N ARG A 101 -7.77 0.50 -13.31
CA ARG A 101 -7.03 -0.44 -14.16
C ARG A 101 -6.76 -1.79 -13.50
N GLY A 102 -6.76 -1.85 -12.18
CA GLY A 102 -6.57 -3.09 -11.43
C GLY A 102 -7.84 -3.84 -11.10
N LEU A 103 -9.01 -3.20 -11.18
CA LEU A 103 -10.30 -3.85 -10.96
C LEU A 103 -10.59 -4.92 -12.02
N ARG A 104 -11.34 -5.96 -11.61
CA ARG A 104 -11.86 -6.98 -12.53
C ARG A 104 -12.75 -6.35 -13.58
N LEU A 105 -12.70 -6.89 -14.80
CA LEU A 105 -13.48 -6.39 -15.94
C LEU A 105 -14.99 -6.37 -15.62
N GLU A 106 -15.50 -7.44 -15.00
CA GLU A 106 -16.91 -7.57 -14.60
C GLU A 106 -17.40 -6.45 -13.66
N ILE A 107 -16.52 -5.92 -12.81
CA ILE A 107 -16.84 -4.81 -11.92
C ILE A 107 -16.78 -3.49 -12.70
N ARG A 108 -15.76 -3.31 -13.54
CA ARG A 108 -15.60 -2.12 -14.38
C ARG A 108 -16.78 -1.93 -15.34
N GLU A 109 -17.29 -3.00 -15.93
CA GLU A 109 -18.43 -2.97 -16.86
C GLU A 109 -19.74 -2.52 -16.17
N LYS A 110 -19.88 -2.75 -14.86
CA LYS A 110 -21.03 -2.28 -14.09
C LYS A 110 -20.97 -0.80 -13.73
N ILE A 111 -19.80 -0.18 -13.83
CA ILE A 111 -19.59 1.24 -13.54
C ILE A 111 -19.85 2.01 -14.84
N ALA A 112 -21.12 2.35 -15.09
CA ALA A 112 -21.55 2.97 -16.35
C ALA A 112 -21.02 4.41 -16.55
N ILE A 113 -20.88 5.17 -15.47
CA ILE A 113 -20.40 6.56 -15.49
C ILE A 113 -19.05 6.60 -14.80
N LYS A 114 -18.04 7.18 -15.48
CA LYS A 114 -16.70 7.32 -14.91
C LYS A 114 -16.77 8.17 -13.62
N PRO A 115 -16.37 7.61 -12.46
CA PRO A 115 -16.40 8.34 -11.21
C PRO A 115 -15.41 9.52 -11.21
N GLN A 116 -15.78 10.62 -10.57
CA GLN A 116 -14.96 11.84 -10.55
C GLN A 116 -13.79 11.76 -9.57
N SER A 117 -13.83 10.85 -8.59
CA SER A 117 -12.77 10.69 -7.59
C SER A 117 -12.44 9.23 -7.27
N TYR A 118 -11.31 8.99 -6.60
CA TYR A 118 -10.94 7.67 -6.08
C TYR A 118 -12.02 7.12 -5.12
N SER A 119 -12.52 7.96 -4.20
CA SER A 119 -13.56 7.57 -3.25
C SER A 119 -14.86 7.16 -3.95
N ALA A 120 -15.31 7.95 -4.93
CA ALA A 120 -16.51 7.62 -5.70
C ALA A 120 -16.35 6.33 -6.51
N LEU A 121 -15.13 6.06 -7.02
CA LEU A 121 -14.83 4.80 -7.71
C LEU A 121 -14.86 3.60 -6.77
N LEU A 122 -14.28 3.73 -5.58
CA LEU A 122 -14.29 2.65 -4.59
C LEU A 122 -15.72 2.29 -4.18
N GLU A 123 -16.54 3.30 -3.87
CA GLU A 123 -17.96 3.12 -3.56
C GLU A 123 -18.73 2.41 -4.68
N ALA A 124 -18.54 2.85 -5.94
CA ALA A 124 -19.19 2.22 -7.08
C ALA A 124 -18.73 0.76 -7.28
N ALA A 125 -17.44 0.48 -7.10
CA ALA A 125 -16.89 -0.86 -7.22
C ALA A 125 -17.41 -1.81 -6.12
N LEU A 126 -17.54 -1.33 -4.88
CA LEU A 126 -18.10 -2.10 -3.76
C LEU A 126 -19.56 -2.49 -4.05
N ARG A 127 -20.40 -1.54 -4.47
CA ARG A 127 -21.80 -1.82 -4.84
C ARG A 127 -21.90 -2.80 -6.01
N ALA A 128 -21.05 -2.63 -7.02
CA ALA A 128 -21.01 -3.50 -8.18
C ALA A 128 -20.66 -4.96 -7.81
N GLU A 129 -19.75 -5.16 -6.85
CA GLU A 129 -19.39 -6.48 -6.31
C GLU A 129 -20.53 -7.09 -5.50
N GLU A 130 -21.18 -6.32 -4.62
CA GLU A 130 -22.34 -6.76 -3.84
C GLU A 130 -23.49 -7.23 -4.75
N THR A 131 -23.86 -6.43 -5.76
CA THR A 131 -24.87 -6.82 -6.76
C THR A 131 -24.44 -8.07 -7.57
N SER A 132 -23.14 -8.31 -7.77
CA SER A 132 -22.67 -9.55 -8.42
C SER A 132 -22.94 -10.77 -7.54
N LEU A 133 -22.65 -10.66 -6.25
CA LEU A 133 -22.81 -11.75 -5.29
C LEU A 133 -24.28 -12.12 -5.08
N GLU A 134 -25.16 -11.11 -4.98
CA GLU A 134 -26.61 -11.31 -4.90
C GLU A 134 -27.15 -12.06 -6.12
N ARG A 135 -26.79 -11.62 -7.33
CA ARG A 135 -27.21 -12.28 -8.58
C ARG A 135 -26.70 -13.71 -8.68
N SER A 136 -25.46 -13.97 -8.27
CA SER A 136 -24.88 -15.31 -8.25
C SER A 136 -25.63 -16.22 -7.26
N SER A 137 -25.99 -15.70 -6.09
CA SER A 137 -26.78 -16.41 -5.08
C SER A 137 -28.19 -16.74 -5.59
N MET A 138 -28.86 -15.80 -6.26
CA MET A 138 -30.17 -16.03 -6.88
C MET A 138 -30.13 -17.13 -7.94
N LYS A 139 -29.16 -17.09 -8.85
CA LYS A 139 -28.99 -18.13 -9.88
C LYS A 139 -28.70 -19.52 -9.30
N LEU A 140 -27.94 -19.57 -8.21
CA LEU A 140 -27.66 -20.83 -7.51
C LEU A 140 -28.92 -21.38 -6.85
N ASN A 141 -29.71 -20.51 -6.22
CA ASN A 141 -30.99 -20.89 -5.61
C ASN A 141 -31.98 -21.41 -6.67
N GLU A 142 -32.10 -20.73 -7.81
CA GLU A 142 -32.92 -21.19 -8.93
C GLU A 142 -32.44 -22.55 -9.45
N ARG A 143 -31.13 -22.75 -9.66
CA ARG A 143 -30.58 -24.05 -10.10
C ARG A 143 -30.86 -25.18 -9.11
N ASN A 144 -30.75 -24.91 -7.82
CA ASN A 144 -31.01 -25.91 -6.78
C ASN A 144 -32.50 -26.23 -6.67
N TRP A 145 -33.39 -25.29 -7.01
CA TRP A 145 -34.84 -25.53 -7.03
C TRP A 145 -35.25 -26.56 -8.10
N TRP A 146 -34.52 -26.68 -9.21
CA TRP A 146 -34.82 -27.66 -10.27
C TRP A 146 -34.33 -29.09 -9.98
N ILE A 147 -33.64 -29.32 -8.86
CA ILE A 147 -33.04 -30.62 -8.49
C ILE A 147 -33.81 -31.29 -7.33
N ILE A 148 -34.84 -30.63 -6.78
CA ILE A 148 -35.78 -31.15 -5.77
C ILE A 148 -37.13 -31.41 -6.44
#